data_AF-A0A652YMC6-F1
#
_entry.id   AF-A0A652YMC6-F1
#
_cell.length_a   1.000
_cell.length_b   1.000
_cell.length_c   1.000
_cell.angle_alpha   90.00
_cell.angle_beta   90.00
_cell.angle_gamma   90.00
#
_symmetry.space_group_name_H-M   'P 1'
#
loop_
_entity.id
_entity.type
_entity.pdbx_description
1 polymer ?
#
loop_
_entity_poly.entity_id
_entity_poly.type
_entity_poly.pdbx_seq_one_letter_code
_entity_poly.pdbx_strand_id
1 'polypeptide(L)'
;MNELVSINPATLEEIGRIPITTEEELDQAVRNADSALAQGKTDRAYRQELLQSCALELTRKNAEIGPLLVMEQGKTTTEAGGEMWISAKNFTHAAQID
;
A
#
# COMPACT_ATOMS: atom_id res chain seq x y z
N MET A 1 21.45 13.88 -0.85
CA MET A 1 20.67 12.63 -0.84
C MET A 1 19.54 12.85 -1.81
N ASN A 2 19.34 11.99 -2.81
CA ASN A 2 18.25 12.20 -3.76
C ASN A 2 16.92 11.90 -3.06
N GLU A 3 15.89 12.67 -3.38
CA GLU A 3 14.55 12.54 -2.80
C GLU A 3 13.52 12.34 -3.92
N LEU A 4 12.48 11.57 -3.65
CA LEU A 4 11.25 11.56 -4.45
C LEU A 4 10.32 12.61 -3.85
N VAL A 5 9.82 13.52 -4.68
CA VAL A 5 8.92 14.60 -4.26
C VAL A 5 7.56 14.39 -4.90
N SER A 6 6.52 14.37 -4.07
CA SER A 6 5.11 14.29 -4.47
C SER A 6 4.56 15.70 -4.61
N ILE A 7 4.08 16.04 -5.81
CA ILE A 7 3.56 17.37 -6.15
C ILE A 7 2.08 17.25 -6.48
N ASN A 8 1.27 18.13 -5.89
CA ASN A 8 -0.15 18.20 -6.19
C ASN A 8 -0.34 18.73 -7.63
N PRO A 9 -0.95 17.97 -8.55
CA PRO A 9 -1.08 18.40 -9.93
C PRO A 9 -2.07 19.55 -10.13
N ALA A 10 -2.95 19.81 -9.16
CA ALA A 10 -3.93 20.90 -9.22
C ALA A 10 -3.37 22.24 -8.72
N THR A 11 -2.45 22.22 -7.75
CA THR A 11 -1.89 23.45 -7.13
C THR A 11 -0.41 23.68 -7.44
N LEU A 12 0.30 22.66 -7.92
CA LEU A 12 1.75 22.62 -8.10
C LEU A 12 2.55 22.75 -6.79
N GLU A 13 1.88 22.61 -5.65
CA GLU A 13 2.52 22.63 -4.33
C GLU A 13 2.99 21.22 -3.94
N GLU A 14 4.03 21.17 -3.10
CA GLU A 14 4.53 19.91 -2.56
C GLU A 14 3.58 19.34 -1.51
N ILE A 15 3.30 18.04 -1.62
CA ILE A 15 2.52 17.27 -0.66
C ILE A 15 3.46 16.64 0.36
N GLY A 16 4.58 16.10 -0.10
CA GLY A 16 5.59 15.48 0.73
C GLY A 16 6.78 14.97 -0.08
N ARG A 17 7.80 14.49 0.63
CA ARG A 17 9.02 13.94 0.05
C ARG A 17 9.53 12.76 0.86
N ILE A 18 10.24 11.86 0.19
CA ILE A 18 10.91 10.72 0.81
C ILE A 18 12.32 10.57 0.24
N PRO A 19 13.31 10.10 1.02
CA PRO A 19 14.63 9.79 0.47
C PRO A 19 14.54 8.64 -0.53
N ILE A 20 15.39 8.65 -1.56
CA ILE A 20 15.62 7.47 -2.40
C ILE A 20 16.39 6.44 -1.57
N THR A 21 15.82 5.25 -1.45
CA THR A 21 16.42 4.09 -0.78
C THR A 21 17.83 3.83 -1.31
N THR A 22 18.77 3.61 -0.39
CA THR A 22 20.16 3.25 -0.73
C THR A 22 20.26 1.80 -1.22
N GLU A 23 21.36 1.46 -1.89
CA GLU A 23 21.61 0.07 -2.32
C GLU A 23 21.68 -0.87 -1.12
N GLU A 24 22.30 -0.45 -0.02
CA GLU A 24 22.43 -1.23 1.20
C GLU A 24 21.08 -1.48 1.89
N GLU A 25 20.21 -0.47 1.95
CA GLU A 25 18.85 -0.62 2.50
C GLU A 25 17.98 -1.52 1.62
N LEU A 26 18.12 -1.42 0.30
CA LEU A 26 17.42 -2.28 -0.66
C LEU A 26 17.86 -3.74 -0.49
N ASP A 27 19.17 -3.99 -0.43
CA ASP A 27 19.76 -5.30 -0.17
C ASP A 27 19.22 -5.90 1.13
N GLN A 28 19.16 -5.10 2.19
CA GLN A 28 18.65 -5.55 3.48
C GLN A 28 17.15 -5.88 3.41
N ALA A 29 16.34 -5.09 2.72
CA ALA A 29 14.92 -5.35 2.53
C ALA A 29 14.67 -6.67 1.79
N VAL A 30 15.46 -6.95 0.75
CA VAL A 30 15.39 -8.21 -0.01
C VAL A 30 15.77 -9.41 0.87
N ARG A 31 16.87 -9.32 1.62
CA ARG A 31 17.28 -10.40 2.56
C ARG A 31 16.22 -10.69 3.62
N ASN A 32 15.57 -9.65 4.13
CA ASN A 32 14.47 -9.80 5.09
C ASN A 32 13.28 -10.53 4.47
N ALA A 33 12.89 -10.16 3.25
CA ALA A 33 11.80 -10.80 2.52
C ALA A 33 12.10 -12.29 2.22
N ASP A 34 13.32 -12.60 1.78
CA ASP A 34 13.76 -13.98 1.50
C ASP A 34 13.74 -14.84 2.77
N SER A 35 14.25 -14.30 3.88
CA SER A 35 14.24 -14.99 5.18
C SER A 35 12.82 -15.28 5.69
N ALA A 36 11.88 -14.36 5.47
CA ALA A 36 10.48 -14.52 5.87
C ALA A 36 9.69 -15.46 4.93
N LEU A 37 10.12 -15.64 3.67
CA LEU A 37 9.39 -16.40 2.66
C LEU A 37 9.17 -17.87 3.07
N ALA A 38 10.17 -18.48 3.70
CA ALA A 38 10.08 -19.87 4.15
C ALA A 38 8.95 -20.06 5.19
N GLN A 39 8.78 -19.09 6.09
CA GLN A 39 7.70 -19.10 7.10
C GLN A 39 6.35 -18.77 6.47
N GLY A 40 6.31 -17.80 5.54
CA GLY A 40 5.08 -17.38 4.87
C GLY A 40 4.44 -18.46 3.99
N LYS A 41 5.22 -19.39 3.44
CA LYS A 41 4.72 -20.47 2.56
C LYS A 41 3.90 -21.54 3.28
N THR A 42 4.12 -21.76 4.58
CA THR A 42 3.69 -22.99 5.25
C THR A 42 2.24 -22.96 5.76
N ASP A 43 1.74 -21.83 6.24
CA ASP A 43 0.41 -21.75 6.87
C ASP A 43 -0.60 -20.99 5.99
N ARG A 44 -1.49 -21.73 5.34
CA ARG A 44 -2.56 -21.17 4.52
C ARG A 44 -3.58 -20.39 5.35
N ALA A 45 -4.04 -20.93 6.47
CA ALA A 45 -5.08 -20.30 7.28
C ALA A 45 -4.59 -18.96 7.84
N TYR A 46 -3.35 -18.93 8.30
CA TYR A 46 -2.71 -17.70 8.76
C TYR A 46 -2.60 -16.65 7.65
N ARG A 47 -2.20 -17.03 6.42
CA ARG A 47 -2.18 -16.09 5.30
C ARG A 47 -3.57 -15.53 4.96
N GLN A 48 -4.61 -16.35 5.03
CA GLN A 48 -5.98 -15.89 4.80
C GLN A 48 -6.41 -14.87 5.86
N GLU A 49 -6.07 -15.10 7.14
CA GLU A 49 -6.30 -14.14 8.23
C GLU A 49 -5.55 -12.82 8.02
N LEU A 50 -4.28 -12.87 7.61
CA LEU A 50 -3.50 -11.68 7.29
C LEU A 50 -4.12 -10.88 6.14
N LEU A 51 -4.56 -11.55 5.08
CA LEU A 51 -5.22 -10.88 3.94
C LEU A 51 -6.55 -10.22 4.37
N GLN A 52 -7.36 -10.87 5.21
CA GLN A 52 -8.56 -10.23 5.77
C GLN A 52 -8.21 -9.02 6.65
N SER A 53 -7.13 -9.11 7.42
CA SER A 53 -6.64 -8.00 8.24
C SER A 53 -6.22 -6.80 7.38
N CYS A 54 -5.53 -7.04 6.26
CA CYS A 54 -5.22 -6.00 5.27
C CYS A 54 -6.46 -5.32 4.70
N ALA A 55 -7.49 -6.10 4.34
CA ALA A 55 -8.76 -5.56 3.84
C ALA A 55 -9.45 -4.64 4.88
N LEU A 56 -9.45 -5.06 6.14
CA LEU A 56 -10.02 -4.29 7.25
C LEU A 56 -9.26 -2.98 7.47
N GLU A 57 -7.93 -3.03 7.47
CA GLU A 57 -7.10 -1.84 7.67
C GLU A 57 -7.23 -0.84 6.52
N LEU A 58 -7.26 -1.29 5.26
CA LEU A 58 -7.52 -0.41 4.11
C LEU A 58 -8.88 0.29 4.23
N THR A 59 -9.90 -0.43 4.67
CA THR A 59 -11.24 0.14 4.89
C THR A 59 -11.22 1.21 5.99
N ARG A 60 -10.55 0.94 7.11
CA ARG A 60 -10.38 1.89 8.23
C ARG A 60 -9.61 3.14 7.83
N LYS A 61 -8.56 2.98 7.02
CA LYS A 61 -7.67 4.04 6.56
C LYS A 61 -8.21 4.85 5.39
N ASN A 62 -9.39 4.52 4.83
CA ASN A 62 -9.93 5.20 3.66
C ASN A 62 -10.07 6.73 3.84
N ALA A 63 -10.44 7.19 5.03
CA ALA A 63 -10.54 8.63 5.32
C ALA A 63 -9.19 9.37 5.32
N GLU A 64 -8.08 8.65 5.47
CA GLU A 64 -6.71 9.17 5.46
C GLU A 64 -6.07 9.02 4.07
N ILE A 65 -6.17 7.82 3.47
CA ILE A 65 -5.53 7.50 2.18
C ILE A 65 -6.31 8.11 1.00
N GLY A 66 -7.64 8.15 1.06
CA GLY A 66 -8.47 8.70 -0.02
C GLY A 66 -8.10 10.14 -0.39
N PRO A 67 -8.00 11.08 0.57
CA PRO A 67 -7.54 12.44 0.31
C PRO A 67 -6.11 12.50 -0.25
N LEU A 68 -5.19 11.65 0.21
CA LEU A 68 -3.83 11.58 -0.34
C LEU A 68 -3.86 11.18 -1.82
N LEU A 69 -4.63 10.16 -2.21
CA LEU A 69 -4.77 9.77 -3.62
C LEU A 69 -5.29 10.90 -4.51
N VAL A 70 -6.23 11.71 -4.00
CA VAL A 70 -6.74 12.89 -4.71
C VAL A 70 -5.64 13.94 -4.88
N MET A 71 -4.94 14.27 -3.79
CA MET A 71 -3.88 15.28 -3.83
C MET A 71 -2.72 14.85 -4.72
N GLU A 72 -2.27 13.60 -4.65
CA GLU A 72 -1.08 13.14 -5.38
C GLU A 72 -1.33 12.88 -6.87
N GLN A 73 -2.57 12.54 -7.26
CA GLN A 73 -2.86 12.05 -8.62
C GLN A 73 -3.92 12.88 -9.36
N GLY A 74 -4.59 13.83 -8.69
CA GLY A 74 -5.61 14.69 -9.30
C GLY A 74 -6.93 13.97 -9.64
N LYS A 75 -7.14 12.74 -9.17
CA LYS A 75 -8.39 12.00 -9.34
C LYS A 75 -9.51 12.57 -8.49
N THR A 76 -10.77 12.28 -8.83
CA THR A 76 -11.91 12.69 -8.00
C THR A 76 -11.97 11.89 -6.70
N THR A 77 -12.60 12.44 -5.66
CA THR A 77 -12.85 11.72 -4.40
C THR A 77 -13.63 10.42 -4.63
N THR A 78 -14.55 10.39 -5.60
CA THR A 78 -15.31 9.20 -5.97
C THR A 78 -14.40 8.11 -6.52
N GLU A 79 -13.47 8.44 -7.42
CA GLU A 79 -12.50 7.49 -7.97
C GLU A 79 -11.54 6.98 -6.88
N ALA A 80 -11.01 7.88 -6.04
CA ALA A 80 -10.15 7.49 -4.91
C ALA A 80 -10.87 6.53 -3.94
N GLY A 81 -12.12 6.83 -3.60
CA GLY A 81 -12.93 5.95 -2.75
C GLY A 81 -13.24 4.60 -3.42
N GLY A 82 -13.50 4.60 -4.72
CA GLY A 82 -13.68 3.37 -5.51
C GLY A 82 -12.41 2.50 -5.53
N GLU A 83 -11.24 3.12 -5.67
CA GLU A 83 -9.93 2.45 -5.66
C GLU A 83 -9.60 1.83 -4.29
N MET A 84 -9.88 2.54 -3.20
CA MET A 84 -9.74 2.01 -1.84
C MET A 84 -10.69 0.83 -1.60
N TRP A 85 -11.93 0.95 -2.05
CA TRP A 85 -12.93 -0.12 -1.93
C TRP A 85 -12.54 -1.37 -2.72
N ILE A 86 -12.14 -1.23 -4.00
CA ILE A 86 -11.77 -2.38 -4.83
C ILE A 86 -10.48 -3.04 -4.30
N SER A 87 -9.55 -2.26 -3.76
CA SER A 87 -8.33 -2.79 -3.14
C SER A 87 -8.66 -3.65 -1.93
N ALA A 88 -9.47 -3.14 -0.99
CA ALA A 88 -9.91 -3.93 0.17
C ALA A 88 -10.68 -5.19 -0.25
N LYS A 89 -11.59 -5.08 -1.23
CA LYS A 89 -12.33 -6.23 -1.78
C LYS A 89 -11.39 -7.28 -2.37
N ASN A 90 -10.34 -6.88 -3.08
CA ASN A 90 -9.37 -7.82 -3.66
C ASN A 90 -8.62 -8.60 -2.57
N PHE A 91 -8.25 -7.95 -1.46
CA PHE A 91 -7.69 -8.66 -0.30
C PHE A 91 -8.67 -9.67 0.30
N THR A 92 -9.94 -9.29 0.49
CA THR A 92 -10.99 -10.21 0.95
C THR A 92 -11.18 -11.39 0.00
N HIS A 93 -11.16 -11.15 -1.31
CA HIS A 93 -11.27 -12.21 -2.31
C HIS A 93 -10.06 -13.16 -2.26
N ALA A 94 -8.84 -12.62 -2.22
CA ALA A 94 -7.61 -13.40 -2.12
C ALA A 94 -7.54 -14.23 -0.84
N ALA A 95 -8.17 -13.79 0.25
CA ALA A 95 -8.27 -14.57 1.48
C ALA A 95 -9.26 -15.76 1.38
N GLN A 96 -10.11 -15.80 0.36
CA GLN A 96 -11.17 -16.80 0.21
C GLN A 96 -10.88 -17.82 -0.90
N ILE A 97 -9.96 -17.52 -1.82
CA ILE A 97 -9.57 -18.47 -2.87
C ILE A 97 -8.81 -19.68 -2.30
N ASP A 98 -8.95 -20.80 -3.00
CA ASP A 98 -8.36 -22.09 -2.63
C ASP A 98 -6.87 -22.25 -2.98
#